data_AF-A0A2S4VBB7-F1
#
_entry.id   AF-A0A2S4VBB7-F1
#
_cell.length_a   1.000
_cell.length_b   1.000
_cell.length_c   1.000
_cell.angle_alpha   90.00
_cell.angle_beta   90.00
_cell.angle_gamma   90.00
#
_symmetry.space_group_name_H-M   'P 1'
#
loop_
_entity.id
_entity.type
_entity.pdbx_description
1 polymer ?
#
loop_
_entity_poly.entity_id
_entity_poly.type
_entity_poly.pdbx_seq_one_letter_code
_entity_poly.pdbx_strand_id
1 'polypeptide(L)'
;MTSSNQPDPHHHHQTNQPAIDDQLSREFPEIGAMSKEDLQDLLNDPDFFHAIMIRQPEVQKCVEEHQVAINRNQALAEKNLLLKPRLEGLRDQVTCSFNETQEKIAEFNKLLKQQTELYQMYGETGSRTRLLTALHESDKLSESIAHQFVFEGTLDEDQFIREYRIERLKFYKRDWIANRGGLMVNFVGIRSFAVI
;
A
#
# COMPACT_ATOMS: atom_id res chain seq x y z
N MET A 1 43.32 -34.66 -97.20
CA MET A 1 42.88 -35.59 -96.13
C MET A 1 42.86 -34.81 -94.83
N THR A 2 41.78 -34.98 -94.03
CA THR A 2 41.56 -34.52 -92.63
C THR A 2 41.53 -32.98 -92.42
N SER A 3 40.41 -32.26 -92.27
CA SER A 3 39.16 -32.37 -91.49
C SER A 3 39.29 -32.12 -89.97
N SER A 4 38.68 -30.99 -89.54
CA SER A 4 38.04 -30.65 -88.25
C SER A 4 38.93 -30.53 -86.99
N ASN A 5 38.69 -29.67 -85.98
CA ASN A 5 37.42 -29.16 -85.44
C ASN A 5 37.63 -27.84 -84.66
N GLN A 6 36.67 -26.92 -84.76
CA GLN A 6 36.42 -25.81 -83.82
C GLN A 6 35.32 -26.24 -82.81
N PRO A 7 35.00 -25.46 -81.75
CA PRO A 7 34.60 -25.96 -80.44
C PRO A 7 33.10 -26.25 -80.35
N ASP A 8 32.74 -27.37 -79.72
CA ASP A 8 31.35 -27.72 -79.45
C ASP A 8 30.81 -26.96 -78.21
N PRO A 9 29.58 -26.43 -78.29
CA PRO A 9 28.93 -25.69 -77.22
C PRO A 9 28.40 -26.64 -76.14
N HIS A 10 28.44 -26.17 -74.89
CA HIS A 10 27.83 -26.80 -73.71
C HIS A 10 26.51 -27.52 -74.05
N HIS A 11 26.57 -28.84 -74.11
CA HIS A 11 25.38 -29.67 -74.26
C HIS A 11 24.53 -29.52 -73.00
N HIS A 12 23.44 -28.77 -73.14
CA HIS A 12 22.25 -28.93 -72.32
C HIS A 12 21.75 -30.37 -72.51
N HIS A 13 22.25 -31.28 -71.68
CA HIS A 13 21.57 -32.56 -71.49
C HIS A 13 20.32 -32.24 -70.68
N GLN A 14 19.20 -32.12 -71.39
CA GLN A 14 17.88 -32.41 -70.86
C GLN A 14 17.88 -33.86 -70.39
N THR A 15 18.36 -34.09 -69.17
CA THR A 15 18.10 -35.34 -68.47
C THR A 15 16.66 -35.29 -68.01
N ASN A 16 15.81 -35.94 -68.80
CA ASN A 16 14.44 -36.31 -68.46
C ASN A 16 14.50 -37.33 -67.30
N GLN A 17 14.87 -36.89 -66.09
CA GLN A 17 14.76 -37.68 -64.89
C GLN A 17 13.34 -37.51 -64.33
N PRO A 18 12.65 -38.59 -63.92
CA PRO A 18 11.36 -38.46 -63.26
C PRO A 18 11.56 -37.66 -61.98
N ALA A 19 10.87 -36.53 -61.86
CA ALA A 19 10.81 -35.79 -60.61
C ALA A 19 10.41 -36.77 -59.50
N ILE A 20 11.21 -36.85 -58.44
CA ILE A 20 10.92 -37.69 -57.29
C ILE A 20 9.66 -37.12 -56.65
N ASP A 21 8.49 -37.73 -56.88
CA ASP A 21 7.23 -37.34 -56.24
C ASP A 21 7.12 -38.04 -54.88
N ASP A 22 7.91 -37.57 -53.92
CA ASP A 22 7.88 -37.97 -52.53
C ASP A 22 7.39 -36.80 -51.66
N GLN A 23 6.93 -37.09 -50.45
CA GLN A 23 6.42 -36.09 -49.52
C GLN A 23 7.44 -34.97 -49.26
N LEU A 24 8.73 -35.30 -49.20
CA LEU A 24 9.83 -34.34 -49.05
C LEU A 24 9.93 -33.38 -50.26
N SER A 25 9.72 -33.87 -51.47
CA SER A 25 9.74 -33.05 -52.69
C SER A 25 8.54 -32.12 -52.79
N ARG A 26 7.43 -32.44 -52.13
CA ARG A 26 6.24 -31.58 -52.04
C ARG A 26 6.40 -30.48 -50.99
N GLU A 27 7.08 -30.79 -49.89
CA GLU A 27 7.38 -29.83 -48.82
C GLU A 27 8.59 -28.93 -49.17
N PHE A 28 9.55 -29.44 -49.94
CA PHE A 28 10.74 -28.73 -50.39
C PHE A 28 10.91 -28.83 -51.92
N PRO A 29 10.08 -28.11 -52.70
CA PRO A 29 10.06 -28.22 -54.16
C PRO A 29 11.39 -27.81 -54.82
N GLU A 30 12.18 -26.93 -54.18
CA GLU A 30 13.52 -26.59 -54.67
C GLU A 30 14.50 -27.77 -54.56
N ILE A 31 14.35 -28.64 -53.56
CA ILE A 31 15.20 -29.83 -53.36
C ILE A 31 14.73 -30.97 -54.29
N GLY A 32 13.42 -31.12 -54.47
CA GLY A 32 12.83 -32.11 -55.39
C GLY A 32 13.14 -31.86 -56.87
N ALA A 33 13.55 -30.64 -57.23
CA ALA A 33 13.94 -30.25 -58.59
C ALA A 33 15.45 -30.34 -58.87
N MET A 34 16.28 -30.67 -57.87
CA MET A 34 17.74 -30.80 -58.02
C MET A 34 18.11 -32.08 -58.77
N SER A 35 19.25 -32.05 -59.49
CA SER A 35 19.75 -33.26 -60.15
C SER A 35 20.28 -34.27 -59.14
N LYS A 36 20.41 -35.53 -59.54
CA LYS A 36 20.98 -36.59 -58.69
C LYS A 36 22.40 -36.26 -58.23
N GLU A 37 23.19 -35.65 -59.12
CA GLU A 37 24.55 -35.20 -58.85
C GLU A 37 24.55 -34.08 -57.80
N ASP A 38 23.67 -33.08 -57.95
CA ASP A 38 23.51 -32.00 -56.96
C ASP A 38 23.03 -32.52 -55.60
N LEU A 39 22.17 -33.55 -55.57
CA LEU A 39 21.71 -34.20 -54.33
C LEU A 39 22.83 -35.01 -53.65
N GLN A 40 23.76 -35.59 -54.41
CA GLN A 40 24.94 -36.24 -53.87
C GLN A 40 25.92 -35.23 -53.28
N ASP A 41 26.13 -34.10 -53.97
CA ASP A 41 26.95 -33.01 -53.46
C ASP A 41 26.31 -32.37 -52.21
N LEU A 42 24.98 -32.24 -52.16
CA LEU A 42 24.22 -31.81 -51.00
C LEU A 42 24.39 -32.72 -49.77
N LEU A 43 24.60 -34.02 -49.99
CA LEU A 43 24.83 -34.99 -48.90
C LEU A 43 26.29 -35.03 -48.44
N ASN A 44 27.23 -34.77 -49.37
CA ASN A 44 28.67 -34.92 -49.13
C ASN A 44 29.35 -33.61 -48.69
N ASP A 45 28.77 -32.45 -49.00
CA ASP A 45 29.29 -31.14 -48.64
C ASP A 45 28.36 -30.44 -47.60
N PRO A 46 28.78 -30.34 -46.33
CA PRO A 46 27.99 -29.69 -45.29
C PRO A 46 27.84 -28.17 -45.49
N ASP A 47 28.79 -27.51 -46.16
CA ASP A 47 28.71 -26.07 -46.42
C ASP A 47 27.69 -25.78 -47.53
N PHE A 48 27.67 -26.62 -48.57
CA PHE A 48 26.65 -26.56 -49.62
C PHE A 48 25.25 -26.86 -49.07
N PHE A 49 25.12 -27.87 -48.19
CA PHE A 49 23.87 -28.14 -47.46
C PHE A 49 23.40 -26.92 -46.66
N HIS A 50 24.30 -26.30 -45.90
CA HIS A 50 23.97 -25.14 -45.09
C HIS A 50 23.52 -23.94 -45.94
N ALA A 51 24.18 -23.71 -47.08
CA ALA A 51 23.81 -22.65 -48.02
C ALA A 51 22.40 -22.86 -48.62
N ILE A 52 22.06 -24.08 -49.00
CA ILE A 52 20.71 -24.43 -49.48
C ILE A 52 19.68 -24.27 -48.35
N MET A 53 20.02 -24.69 -47.12
CA MET A 53 19.12 -24.61 -45.98
C MET A 53 18.79 -23.16 -45.58
N ILE A 54 19.77 -22.25 -45.54
CA ILE A 54 19.54 -20.83 -45.23
C ILE A 54 18.72 -20.13 -46.34
N ARG A 55 18.77 -20.64 -47.56
CA ARG A 55 17.96 -20.13 -48.67
C ARG A 55 16.48 -20.53 -48.57
N GLN A 56 16.15 -21.56 -47.78
CA GLN A 56 14.76 -22.02 -47.63
C GLN A 56 13.87 -20.93 -47.01
N PRO A 57 12.66 -20.71 -47.55
CA PRO A 57 11.77 -19.64 -47.11
C PRO A 57 11.34 -19.81 -45.66
N GLU A 58 11.14 -21.05 -45.20
CA GLU A 58 10.78 -21.35 -43.81
C GLU A 58 11.89 -20.95 -42.81
N VAL A 59 13.15 -21.16 -43.19
CA VAL A 59 14.31 -20.81 -42.36
C VAL A 59 14.47 -19.28 -42.30
N GLN A 60 14.33 -18.60 -43.44
CA GLN A 60 14.37 -17.13 -43.49
C GLN A 60 13.25 -16.51 -42.65
N LYS A 61 12.03 -17.02 -42.79
CA LYS A 61 10.87 -16.58 -42.00
C LYS A 61 11.11 -16.79 -40.50
N CYS A 62 11.66 -17.93 -40.10
CA CYS A 62 12.00 -18.20 -38.71
C CYS A 62 13.04 -17.20 -38.16
N VAL A 63 14.08 -16.89 -38.94
CA VAL A 63 15.10 -15.90 -38.56
C VAL A 63 14.51 -14.50 -38.45
N GLU A 64 13.64 -14.10 -39.38
CA GLU A 64 12.93 -12.83 -39.34
C GLU A 64 12.03 -12.70 -38.11
N GLU A 65 11.21 -13.73 -37.84
CA GLU A 65 10.35 -13.78 -36.65
C GLU A 65 11.16 -13.71 -35.35
N HIS A 66 12.29 -14.43 -35.30
CA HIS A 66 13.21 -14.39 -34.17
C HIS A 66 13.81 -13.00 -33.98
N GLN A 67 14.25 -12.34 -35.06
CA GLN A 67 14.79 -10.97 -34.99
C GLN A 67 13.73 -9.97 -34.53
N VAL A 68 12.49 -10.10 -35.01
CA VAL A 68 11.37 -9.27 -34.56
C VAL A 68 11.09 -9.50 -33.07
N ALA A 69 11.15 -10.75 -32.60
CA ALA A 69 10.97 -11.06 -31.17
C ALA A 69 12.07 -10.44 -30.30
N ILE A 70 13.33 -10.51 -30.74
CA ILE A 70 14.46 -9.84 -30.07
C ILE A 70 14.21 -8.33 -29.97
N ASN A 71 13.88 -7.68 -31.09
CA ASN A 71 13.66 -6.24 -31.14
C ASN A 71 12.51 -5.82 -30.22
N ARG A 72 11.42 -6.60 -30.18
CA ARG A 72 10.30 -6.37 -29.27
C ARG A 72 10.70 -6.50 -27.81
N ASN A 73 11.48 -7.53 -27.47
CA ASN A 73 11.95 -7.75 -26.10
C ASN A 73 12.86 -6.59 -25.66
N GLN A 74 13.80 -6.17 -26.51
CA GLN A 74 14.66 -5.04 -26.24
C GLN A 74 13.86 -3.75 -26.01
N ALA A 75 12.89 -3.43 -26.86
CA ALA A 75 12.04 -2.25 -26.68
C ALA A 75 11.24 -2.29 -25.37
N LEU A 76 10.76 -3.47 -24.97
CA LEU A 76 10.09 -3.67 -23.69
C LEU A 76 11.04 -3.48 -22.50
N ALA A 77 12.26 -4.01 -22.58
CA ALA A 77 13.29 -3.85 -21.56
C ALA A 77 13.67 -2.37 -21.39
N GLU A 78 13.86 -1.64 -22.49
CA GLU A 78 14.14 -0.21 -22.48
C GLU A 78 12.99 0.58 -21.84
N LYS A 79 11.74 0.29 -22.21
CA LYS A 79 10.56 0.91 -21.60
C LYS A 79 10.48 0.61 -20.09
N ASN A 80 10.74 -0.62 -19.68
CA ASN A 80 10.76 -0.99 -18.26
C ASN A 80 11.84 -0.23 -17.49
N LEU A 81 13.03 -0.08 -18.08
CA LEU A 81 14.14 0.67 -17.48
C LEU A 81 13.79 2.15 -17.32
N LEU A 82 13.12 2.75 -18.31
CA LEU A 82 12.65 4.15 -18.24
C LEU A 82 11.56 4.38 -17.20
N LEU A 83 10.67 3.40 -17.00
CA LEU A 83 9.57 3.51 -16.04
C LEU A 83 10.02 3.29 -14.59
N LYS A 84 11.05 2.47 -14.37
CA LYS A 84 11.57 2.14 -13.04
C LYS A 84 11.85 3.35 -12.14
N PRO A 85 12.61 4.39 -12.55
CA PRO A 85 12.90 5.54 -11.68
C PRO A 85 11.64 6.32 -11.30
N ARG A 86 10.65 6.41 -12.20
CA ARG A 86 9.37 7.06 -11.91
C ARG A 86 8.57 6.27 -10.87
N LEU A 87 8.53 4.94 -11.00
CA LEU A 87 7.84 4.08 -10.04
C LEU A 87 8.50 4.08 -8.67
N GLU A 88 9.84 4.04 -8.63
CA GLU A 88 10.62 4.15 -7.39
C GLU A 88 10.39 5.51 -6.73
N GLY A 89 10.46 6.61 -7.48
CA GLY A 89 10.17 7.94 -6.96
C GLY A 89 8.74 8.08 -6.42
N LEU A 90 7.75 7.52 -7.11
CA LEU A 90 6.36 7.54 -6.63
C LEU A 90 6.18 6.70 -5.36
N ARG A 91 6.82 5.53 -5.30
CA ARG A 91 6.83 4.69 -4.10
C ARG A 91 7.42 5.46 -2.92
N ASP A 92 8.56 6.08 -3.11
CA ASP A 92 9.27 6.80 -2.04
C ASP A 92 8.44 7.99 -1.54
N GLN A 93 7.77 8.74 -2.45
CA GLN A 93 6.84 9.81 -2.07
C GLN A 93 5.66 9.29 -1.22
N VAL A 94 5.05 8.19 -1.64
CA VAL A 94 3.94 7.57 -0.90
C VAL A 94 4.41 7.09 0.47
N THR A 95 5.60 6.47 0.55
CA THR A 95 6.19 6.04 1.82
C THR A 95 6.47 7.22 2.75
N CYS A 96 7.03 8.32 2.25
CA CYS A 96 7.25 9.53 3.06
C CYS A 96 5.93 10.10 3.58
N SER A 97 4.95 10.33 2.71
CA SER A 97 3.64 10.87 3.09
C SER A 97 2.89 9.97 4.08
N PHE A 98 2.99 8.65 3.90
CA PHE A 98 2.43 7.69 4.83
C PHE A 98 3.09 7.79 6.21
N ASN A 99 4.43 7.83 6.27
CA ASN A 99 5.15 7.94 7.53
C ASN A 99 4.84 9.26 8.27
N GLU A 100 4.79 10.38 7.55
CA GLU A 100 4.37 11.68 8.11
C GLU A 100 2.95 11.60 8.69
N THR A 101 2.02 10.96 7.98
CA THR A 101 0.64 10.78 8.45
C THR A 101 0.60 9.93 9.72
N GLN A 102 1.36 8.83 9.77
CA GLN A 102 1.44 7.98 10.96
C GLN A 102 2.02 8.73 12.17
N GLU A 103 3.05 9.56 11.96
CA GLU A 103 3.59 10.42 13.00
C GLU A 103 2.53 11.40 13.53
N LYS A 104 1.80 12.07 12.63
CA LYS A 104 0.72 12.99 13.01
C LYS A 104 -0.42 12.29 13.75
N ILE A 105 -0.77 11.06 13.37
CA ILE A 105 -1.75 10.25 14.10
C ILE A 105 -1.24 9.92 15.50
N ALA A 106 0.03 9.56 15.65
CA ALA A 106 0.62 9.29 16.96
C ALA A 106 0.63 10.55 17.86
N GLU A 107 1.00 11.70 17.31
CA GLU A 107 0.93 13.00 17.99
C GLU A 107 -0.51 13.33 18.41
N PHE A 108 -1.47 13.15 17.51
CA PHE A 108 -2.88 13.39 17.78
C PHE A 108 -3.40 12.50 18.92
N ASN A 109 -3.10 11.21 18.89
CA ASN A 109 -3.50 10.28 19.95
C ASN A 109 -2.88 10.64 21.30
N LYS A 110 -1.63 11.12 21.31
CA LYS A 110 -0.98 11.62 22.53
C LYS A 110 -1.71 12.85 23.07
N LEU A 111 -2.05 13.81 22.22
CA LEU A 111 -2.81 15.00 22.60
C LEU A 111 -4.21 14.65 23.10
N LEU A 112 -4.89 13.71 22.44
CA LEU A 112 -6.22 13.25 22.85
C LEU A 112 -6.18 12.59 24.23
N LYS A 113 -5.13 11.80 24.52
CA LYS A 113 -4.92 11.22 25.84
C LYS A 113 -4.71 12.30 26.90
N GLN A 114 -3.84 13.27 26.64
CA GLN A 114 -3.61 14.41 27.55
C GLN A 114 -4.88 15.22 27.79
N GLN A 115 -5.66 15.49 26.74
CA GLN A 115 -6.95 16.14 26.85
C GLN A 115 -7.89 15.33 27.74
N THR A 116 -8.01 14.03 27.52
CA THR A 116 -8.88 13.15 28.30
C THR A 116 -8.50 13.15 29.79
N GLU A 117 -7.21 13.09 30.11
CA GLU A 117 -6.71 13.17 31.49
C GLU A 117 -7.08 14.50 32.15
N LEU A 118 -6.94 15.63 31.43
CA LEU A 118 -7.36 16.94 31.93
C LEU A 118 -8.88 17.01 32.11
N TYR A 119 -9.66 16.52 31.15
CA TYR A 119 -11.13 16.50 31.23
C TYR A 119 -11.64 15.57 32.33
N GLN A 120 -10.95 14.50 32.69
CA GLN A 120 -11.34 13.68 33.86
C GLN A 120 -11.31 14.48 35.15
N MET A 121 -10.30 15.36 35.31
CA MET A 121 -10.20 16.24 36.47
C MET A 121 -11.23 17.37 36.38
N TYR A 122 -11.30 18.10 35.27
CA TYR A 122 -12.08 19.33 35.20
C TYR A 122 -13.52 19.16 34.67
N GLY A 123 -13.85 17.98 34.18
CA GLY A 123 -15.17 17.63 33.70
C GLY A 123 -16.22 17.57 34.80
N GLU A 124 -17.47 17.35 34.39
CA GLU A 124 -18.62 17.28 35.29
C GLU A 124 -18.42 16.23 36.39
N THR A 125 -17.95 15.04 36.02
CA THR A 125 -17.70 13.96 36.98
C THR A 125 -16.60 14.30 37.97
N GLY A 126 -15.45 14.81 37.50
CA GLY A 126 -14.33 15.20 38.37
C GLY A 126 -14.67 16.36 39.30
N SER A 127 -15.37 17.37 38.79
CA SER A 127 -15.87 18.50 39.61
C SER A 127 -16.91 18.05 40.63
N ARG A 128 -17.83 17.15 40.25
CA ARG A 128 -18.80 16.54 41.16
C ARG A 128 -18.10 15.73 42.26
N THR A 129 -17.13 14.91 41.92
CA THR A 129 -16.35 14.13 42.91
C THR A 129 -15.65 15.06 43.91
N ARG A 130 -14.96 16.11 43.44
CA ARG A 130 -14.35 17.10 44.34
C ARG A 130 -15.36 17.80 45.24
N LEU A 131 -16.54 18.14 44.72
CA LEU A 131 -17.61 18.74 45.50
C LEU A 131 -18.11 17.79 46.58
N LEU A 132 -18.29 16.50 46.26
CA LEU A 132 -18.70 15.48 47.22
C LEU A 132 -17.62 15.23 48.30
N THR A 133 -16.33 15.24 47.93
CA THR A 133 -15.23 15.17 48.90
C THR A 133 -15.27 16.37 49.85
N ALA A 134 -15.35 17.59 49.33
CA ALA A 134 -15.43 18.81 50.14
C ALA A 134 -16.69 18.85 51.02
N LEU A 135 -17.80 18.25 50.57
CA LEU A 135 -19.01 18.07 51.36
C LEU A 135 -18.75 17.18 52.58
N HIS A 136 -18.16 16.00 52.37
CA HIS A 136 -17.82 15.05 53.44
C HIS A 136 -16.79 15.64 54.42
N GLU A 137 -15.80 16.38 53.91
CA GLU A 137 -14.82 17.09 54.76
C GLU A 137 -15.49 18.13 55.67
N SER A 138 -16.49 18.86 55.16
CA SER A 138 -17.23 19.85 55.96
C SER A 138 -18.05 19.19 57.05
N ASP A 139 -18.67 18.04 56.73
CA ASP A 139 -19.48 17.29 57.67
C ASP A 139 -18.61 16.77 58.83
N LYS A 140 -17.49 16.10 58.50
CA LYS A 140 -16.49 15.64 59.48
C LYS A 140 -15.93 16.76 60.33
N LEU A 141 -15.64 17.92 59.74
CA LEU A 141 -15.13 19.07 60.50
C LEU A 141 -16.20 19.60 61.47
N SER A 142 -17.47 19.67 61.03
CA SER A 142 -18.56 20.08 61.92
C SER A 142 -18.79 19.09 63.07
N GLU A 143 -18.66 17.79 62.81
CA GLU A 143 -18.69 16.75 63.85
C GLU A 143 -17.52 16.87 64.82
N SER A 144 -16.31 17.16 64.31
CA SER A 144 -15.13 17.38 65.15
C SER A 144 -15.27 18.61 66.05
N ILE A 145 -15.80 19.72 65.52
CA ILE A 145 -16.08 20.93 66.30
C ILE A 145 -17.12 20.63 67.41
N ALA A 146 -18.18 19.89 67.08
CA ALA A 146 -19.16 19.45 68.07
C ALA A 146 -18.55 18.52 69.12
N HIS A 147 -17.67 17.61 68.72
CA HIS A 147 -16.96 16.72 69.64
C HIS A 147 -16.07 17.48 70.62
N GLN A 148 -15.27 18.43 70.11
CA GLN A 148 -14.40 19.30 70.91
C GLN A 148 -15.19 20.12 71.95
N PHE A 149 -16.37 20.61 71.57
CA PHE A 149 -17.23 21.34 72.51
C PHE A 149 -17.87 20.43 73.57
N VAL A 150 -18.47 19.30 73.17
CA VAL A 150 -19.27 18.45 74.07
C VAL A 150 -18.43 17.52 74.95
N PHE A 151 -17.40 16.90 74.37
CA PHE A 151 -16.63 15.85 75.06
C PHE A 151 -15.31 16.37 75.61
N GLU A 152 -14.63 17.24 74.87
CA GLU A 152 -13.30 17.74 75.27
C GLU A 152 -13.39 19.03 76.10
N GLY A 153 -14.46 19.81 75.93
CA GLY A 153 -14.66 21.10 76.61
C GLY A 153 -13.59 22.13 76.26
N THR A 154 -12.91 21.97 75.12
CA THR A 154 -11.76 22.79 74.69
C THR A 154 -12.19 24.08 74.00
N LEU A 155 -13.44 24.17 73.55
CA LEU A 155 -14.03 25.31 72.86
C LEU A 155 -14.96 26.09 73.80
N ASP A 156 -14.81 27.41 73.81
CA ASP A 156 -15.77 28.33 74.44
C ASP A 156 -17.09 28.37 73.65
N GLU A 157 -18.21 28.71 74.33
CA GLU A 157 -19.55 28.72 73.75
C GLU A 157 -19.64 29.62 72.52
N ASP A 158 -19.14 30.85 72.63
CA ASP A 158 -19.17 31.80 71.52
C ASP A 158 -18.28 31.35 70.36
N GLN A 159 -17.18 30.65 70.65
CA GLN A 159 -16.28 30.11 69.63
C GLN A 159 -16.93 28.93 68.90
N PHE A 160 -17.53 27.99 69.63
CA PHE A 160 -18.28 26.87 69.07
C PHE A 160 -19.38 27.35 68.13
N ILE A 161 -20.24 28.28 68.59
CA ILE A 161 -21.37 28.77 67.78
C ILE A 161 -20.87 29.39 66.46
N ARG A 162 -19.79 30.19 66.51
CA ARG A 162 -19.24 30.81 65.30
C ARG A 162 -18.70 29.77 64.33
N GLU A 163 -17.81 28.89 64.78
CA GLU A 163 -17.11 27.94 63.91
C GLU A 163 -18.06 26.87 63.36
N TYR A 164 -18.91 26.30 64.23
CA TYR A 164 -19.88 25.28 63.85
C TYR A 164 -20.88 25.79 62.82
N ARG A 165 -21.41 27.01 63.02
CA ARG A 165 -22.37 27.61 62.07
C ARG A 165 -21.75 27.83 60.71
N ILE A 166 -20.49 28.29 60.64
CA ILE A 166 -19.78 28.50 59.39
C ILE A 166 -19.61 27.18 58.63
N GLU A 167 -19.19 26.11 59.29
CA GLU A 167 -18.98 24.81 58.64
C GLU A 167 -20.28 24.13 58.22
N ARG A 168 -21.33 24.19 59.05
CA ARG A 168 -22.66 23.68 58.65
C ARG A 168 -23.27 24.46 57.49
N LEU A 169 -23.09 25.79 57.44
CA LEU A 169 -23.55 26.59 56.30
C LEU A 169 -22.84 26.18 55.00
N LYS A 170 -21.52 25.95 55.07
CA LYS A 170 -20.74 25.44 53.93
C LYS A 170 -21.22 24.06 53.49
N PHE A 171 -21.50 23.14 54.42
CA PHE A 171 -22.07 21.83 54.15
C PHE A 171 -23.39 21.94 53.38
N TYR A 172 -24.37 22.68 53.90
CA TYR A 172 -25.69 22.79 53.25
C TYR A 172 -25.61 23.43 51.87
N LYS A 173 -24.73 24.43 51.69
CA LYS A 173 -24.50 25.02 50.37
C LYS A 173 -23.95 23.98 49.38
N ARG A 174 -22.97 23.18 49.80
CA ARG A 174 -22.38 22.13 48.95
C ARG A 174 -23.38 21.00 48.64
N ASP A 175 -24.16 20.57 49.62
CA ASP A 175 -25.20 19.54 49.47
C ASP A 175 -26.27 19.99 48.46
N TRP A 176 -26.73 21.24 48.59
CA TRP A 176 -27.69 21.81 47.65
C TRP A 176 -27.14 21.84 46.23
N ILE A 177 -25.89 22.27 46.04
CA ILE A 177 -25.27 22.29 44.70
C ILE A 177 -25.09 20.86 44.16
N ALA A 178 -24.63 19.92 44.98
CA ALA A 178 -24.32 18.55 44.57
C ALA A 178 -25.57 17.72 44.23
N ASN A 179 -26.65 17.86 45.00
CA ASN A 179 -27.81 16.98 44.94
C ASN A 179 -29.07 17.63 44.35
N ARG A 180 -29.17 18.97 44.37
CA ARG A 180 -30.33 19.73 43.87
C ARG A 180 -30.01 20.64 42.69
N GLY A 181 -28.84 21.28 42.68
CA GLY A 181 -28.43 22.24 41.63
C GLY A 181 -28.21 21.61 40.26
N GLY A 182 -27.79 20.34 40.18
CA GLY A 182 -27.55 19.62 38.92
C GLY A 182 -28.80 19.38 38.05
N LEU A 183 -30.00 19.43 38.63
CA LEU A 183 -31.26 19.29 37.89
C LEU A 183 -31.62 20.55 37.07
N MET A 184 -31.11 21.73 37.44
CA MET A 184 -31.41 22.99 36.75
C MET A 184 -30.47 23.27 35.57
N VAL A 185 -29.23 22.77 35.59
CA VAL A 185 -28.23 23.03 34.54
C VAL A 185 -28.46 22.13 33.30
N ASN A 186 -29.04 20.95 33.48
CA ASN A 186 -29.32 20.00 32.40
C ASN A 186 -30.49 20.41 31.47
N PHE A 187 -31.21 21.50 31.76
CA PHE A 187 -32.33 21.96 30.91
C PHE A 187 -31.92 22.97 29.83
N VAL A 188 -30.68 23.47 29.83
CA VAL A 188 -30.26 24.57 28.93
C VAL A 188 -29.35 24.10 27.78
N GLY A 189 -28.93 22.83 27.74
CA GLY A 189 -27.77 22.40 26.94
C GLY A 189 -27.99 21.46 25.74
N ILE A 190 -29.22 21.12 25.31
CA ILE A 190 -29.40 20.17 24.18
C ILE A 190 -30.53 20.61 23.25
N ARG A 191 -30.32 21.69 22.48
CA ARG A 191 -31.03 21.92 21.19
C ARG A 191 -30.23 22.86 20.28
N SER A 192 -29.17 22.36 19.64
CA SER A 192 -28.76 22.80 18.30
C SER A 192 -27.62 21.97 17.77
N PHE A 193 -27.63 21.78 16.46
CA PHE A 193 -26.71 20.98 15.63
C PHE A 193 -27.04 19.49 15.47
N ALA A 194 -28.16 19.23 14.78
CA ALA A 194 -28.17 18.25 13.69
C ALA A 194 -27.93 19.05 12.38
N VAL A 195 -26.70 19.03 11.87
CA VAL A 195 -26.28 18.43 10.59
C VAL A 195 -27.06 18.96 9.37
N ILE A 196 -26.40 19.84 8.61
CA ILE A 196 -26.45 19.88 7.13
C ILE A 196 -25.26 19.02 6.67
#